data_AF-A0A392MC85-F1
#
_entry.id   AF-A0A392MC85-F1
#
_cell.length_a   1.000
_cell.length_b   1.000
_cell.length_c   1.000
_cell.angle_alpha   90.00
_cell.angle_beta   90.00
_cell.angle_gamma   90.00
#
_symmetry.space_group_name_H-M   'P 1'
#
loop_
_entity.id
_entity.type
_entity.pdbx_description
1 polymer ?
#
loop_
_entity_poly.entity_id
_entity_poly.type
_entity_poly.pdbx_seq_one_letter_code
_entity_poly.pdbx_strand_id
1 'polypeptide(L)'
;VAKESADVIILDDNFSTIVTVAKWGRSVYINIQKFVQFQLTVNVVALIVNFTSACLTGTAPLTAVQLLWVNMIMDTLGALALATEPPNDDLMKRSPVGRKGNFISNVMWRNILGQSLYQFTVIWFLQSKGKSIFSLDGPNSDLVLNTLIFNTFVFCQVFNEINSREMEKVNVFKGILDNYVFVGVISATIFFQIIIVEYLGTFANTTPLTLVQWFFCLFVGFLGMPIAAQLKKIPV
;
A
#
# COMPACT_ATOMS: atom_id res chain seq x y z
N VAL A 1 38.30 -18.32 -16.92
CA VAL A 1 38.41 -17.01 -17.59
C VAL A 1 37.05 -16.47 -18.04
N ALA A 2 36.47 -16.84 -19.19
CA ALA A 2 35.21 -16.23 -19.64
C ALA A 2 34.03 -16.37 -18.67
N LYS A 3 33.87 -17.55 -18.04
CA LYS A 3 32.86 -17.78 -16.98
C LYS A 3 33.14 -17.00 -15.69
N GLU A 4 34.40 -16.70 -15.40
CA GLU A 4 34.81 -15.98 -14.18
C GLU A 4 34.72 -14.46 -14.35
N SER A 5 34.58 -13.98 -15.59
CA SER A 5 34.45 -12.55 -15.93
C SER A 5 33.04 -12.16 -16.38
N ALA A 6 32.09 -13.09 -16.39
CA ALA A 6 30.72 -12.85 -16.82
C ALA A 6 29.78 -12.65 -15.63
N ASP A 7 28.92 -11.62 -15.69
CA ASP A 7 27.89 -11.37 -14.66
C ASP A 7 26.76 -12.41 -14.68
N VAL A 8 26.53 -13.07 -15.83
CA VAL A 8 25.50 -14.09 -16.03
C VAL A 8 26.08 -15.23 -16.87
N ILE A 9 25.94 -16.47 -16.39
CA ILE A 9 26.36 -17.68 -17.10
C ILE A 9 25.11 -18.41 -17.58
N ILE A 10 25.02 -18.66 -18.90
CA ILE A 10 23.96 -19.46 -19.51
C ILE A 10 24.38 -20.93 -19.41
N LEU A 11 23.52 -21.77 -18.86
CA LEU A 11 23.82 -23.19 -18.60
C LEU A 11 23.45 -24.10 -19.77
N ASP A 12 22.51 -23.68 -20.61
CA ASP A 12 21.90 -24.49 -21.68
C ASP A 12 22.29 -24.03 -23.10
N ASP A 13 23.24 -23.11 -23.22
CA ASP A 13 23.75 -22.51 -24.47
C ASP A 13 22.65 -22.02 -25.44
N ASN A 14 21.44 -21.71 -24.92
CA ASN A 14 20.30 -21.31 -25.74
C ASN A 14 20.07 -19.80 -25.70
N PHE A 15 19.97 -19.17 -26.87
CA PHE A 15 19.62 -17.75 -27.01
C PHE A 15 18.25 -17.41 -26.40
N SER A 16 17.32 -18.36 -26.31
CA SER A 16 16.03 -18.13 -25.64
C SER A 16 16.18 -17.81 -24.15
N THR A 17 17.23 -18.32 -23.50
CA THR A 17 17.52 -18.06 -22.09
C THR A 17 17.90 -16.60 -21.87
N ILE A 18 18.59 -15.97 -22.84
CA ILE A 18 18.90 -14.53 -22.80
C ILE A 18 17.61 -13.69 -22.80
N VAL A 19 16.66 -14.04 -23.67
CA VAL A 19 15.36 -13.34 -23.73
C VAL A 19 14.58 -13.52 -22.43
N THR A 20 14.62 -14.72 -21.86
CA THR A 20 13.96 -15.03 -20.58
C THR A 20 14.57 -14.23 -19.43
N VAL A 21 15.90 -14.17 -19.33
CA VAL A 21 16.62 -13.38 -18.33
C VAL A 21 16.29 -11.88 -18.50
N ALA A 22 16.24 -11.37 -19.74
CA ALA A 22 15.86 -9.99 -19.99
C ALA A 22 14.42 -9.69 -19.57
N LYS A 23 13.48 -10.61 -19.78
CA LYS A 23 12.08 -10.51 -19.32
C LYS A 23 12.01 -10.47 -17.79
N TRP A 24 12.76 -11.33 -17.11
CA TRP A 24 12.86 -11.33 -15.64
C TRP A 24 13.47 -10.05 -15.10
N GLY A 25 14.55 -9.54 -15.71
CA GLY A 25 15.16 -8.26 -15.31
C GLY A 25 14.19 -7.08 -15.42
N ARG A 26 13.39 -7.01 -16.50
CA ARG A 26 12.32 -6.01 -16.65
C ARG A 26 11.24 -6.15 -15.58
N SER A 27 10.86 -7.38 -15.24
CA SER A 27 9.88 -7.65 -14.19
C SER A 27 10.36 -7.17 -12.83
N VAL A 28 11.61 -7.48 -12.45
CA VAL A 28 12.19 -7.04 -11.18
C VAL A 28 12.19 -5.52 -11.09
N TYR A 29 12.63 -4.83 -12.14
CA TYR A 29 12.63 -3.35 -12.15
C TYR A 29 11.22 -2.77 -11.91
N ILE A 30 10.22 -3.31 -12.60
CA ILE A 30 8.83 -2.86 -12.46
C ILE A 30 8.26 -3.20 -11.09
N ASN A 31 8.56 -4.38 -10.54
CA ASN A 31 8.14 -4.78 -9.20
C ASN A 31 8.73 -3.85 -8.13
N ILE A 32 10.00 -3.43 -8.26
CA ILE A 32 10.60 -2.42 -7.38
C ILE A 32 9.88 -1.07 -7.53
N GLN A 33 9.53 -0.65 -8.74
CA GLN A 33 8.74 0.59 -8.93
C GLN A 33 7.36 0.51 -8.25
N LYS A 34 6.66 -0.63 -8.35
CA LYS A 34 5.36 -0.83 -7.66
C LYS A 34 5.53 -0.73 -6.14
N PHE A 35 6.56 -1.40 -5.61
CA PHE A 35 6.90 -1.32 -4.19
C PHE A 35 7.19 0.12 -3.75
N VAL A 36 8.04 0.84 -4.48
CA VAL A 36 8.37 2.24 -4.14
C VAL A 36 7.14 3.14 -4.23
N GLN A 37 6.26 2.94 -5.22
CA GLN A 37 5.00 3.68 -5.31
C GLN A 37 4.14 3.47 -4.05
N PHE A 38 3.98 2.22 -3.62
CA PHE A 38 3.23 1.87 -2.42
C PHE A 38 3.86 2.50 -1.17
N GLN A 39 5.15 2.23 -0.93
CA GLN A 39 5.89 2.68 0.24
C GLN A 39 5.91 4.21 0.36
N LEU A 40 6.10 4.91 -0.76
CA LEU A 40 6.14 6.37 -0.76
C LEU A 40 4.74 6.96 -0.48
N THR A 41 3.68 6.33 -0.97
CA THR A 41 2.29 6.75 -0.65
C THR A 41 2.02 6.62 0.85
N VAL A 42 2.31 5.47 1.45
CA VAL A 42 2.11 5.21 2.89
C VAL A 42 2.85 6.26 3.73
N ASN A 43 4.14 6.47 3.42
CA ASN A 43 4.98 7.42 4.16
C ASN A 43 4.52 8.87 4.01
N VAL A 44 4.14 9.29 2.80
CA VAL A 44 3.64 10.66 2.56
C VAL A 44 2.35 10.90 3.33
N VAL A 45 1.41 9.94 3.31
CA VAL A 45 0.16 10.07 4.06
C VAL A 45 0.41 10.10 5.55
N ALA A 46 1.20 9.15 6.08
CA ALA A 46 1.53 9.08 7.49
C ALA A 46 2.16 10.39 7.97
N LEU A 47 3.09 10.96 7.20
CA LEU A 47 3.75 12.21 7.54
C LEU A 47 2.77 13.39 7.53
N ILE A 48 1.99 13.56 6.46
CA ILE A 48 1.05 14.69 6.34
C ILE A 48 -0.02 14.61 7.44
N VAL A 49 -0.61 13.44 7.67
CA VAL A 49 -1.66 13.24 8.68
C VAL A 49 -1.13 13.55 10.07
N ASN A 50 0.02 12.99 10.45
CA ASN A 50 0.57 13.22 11.78
C ASN A 50 1.01 14.67 11.96
N PHE A 51 1.63 15.27 10.94
CA PHE A 51 2.07 16.66 10.99
C PHE A 51 0.88 17.62 11.13
N THR A 52 -0.13 17.50 10.25
CA THR A 52 -1.34 18.34 10.31
C THR A 52 -2.09 18.16 11.63
N SER A 53 -2.22 16.93 12.12
CA SER A 53 -2.91 16.66 13.37
C SER A 53 -2.16 17.22 14.59
N ALA A 54 -0.83 17.09 14.63
CA ALA A 54 0.01 17.68 15.66
C ALA A 54 -0.09 19.22 15.67
N CYS A 55 -0.14 19.87 14.50
CA CYS A 55 -0.32 21.33 14.41
C CYS A 55 -1.70 21.81 14.85
N LEU A 56 -2.78 21.07 14.54
CA LEU A 56 -4.15 21.50 14.82
C LEU A 56 -4.64 21.14 16.22
N THR A 57 -4.30 19.93 16.69
CA THR A 57 -4.84 19.36 17.94
C THR A 57 -3.79 19.18 19.04
N GLY A 58 -2.50 19.32 18.70
CA GLY A 58 -1.39 19.11 19.65
C GLY A 58 -1.08 17.64 19.95
N THR A 59 -1.89 16.70 19.47
CA THR A 59 -1.73 15.26 19.70
C THR A 59 -1.84 14.48 18.41
N ALA A 60 -0.90 13.56 18.16
CA ALA A 60 -0.95 12.71 16.98
C ALA A 60 -2.04 11.62 17.12
N PRO A 61 -2.81 11.34 16.06
CA PRO A 61 -3.91 10.37 16.08
C PRO A 61 -3.40 8.93 16.05
N LEU A 62 -2.17 8.74 15.55
CA LEU A 62 -1.49 7.46 15.44
C LEU A 62 -0.37 7.42 16.47
N THR A 63 -0.35 6.37 17.28
CA THR A 63 0.73 6.18 18.26
C THR A 63 2.01 5.69 17.58
N ALA A 64 3.15 5.84 18.25
CA ALA A 64 4.43 5.34 17.74
C ALA A 64 4.41 3.83 17.43
N VAL A 65 3.70 3.04 18.26
CA VAL A 65 3.55 1.59 18.06
C VAL A 65 2.71 1.28 16.81
N GLN A 66 1.63 2.03 16.60
CA GLN A 66 0.76 1.89 15.41
C GLN A 66 1.51 2.24 14.12
N LEU A 67 2.33 3.30 14.14
CA LEU A 67 3.17 3.66 13.00
C LEU A 67 4.26 2.61 12.74
N LEU A 68 4.84 2.04 13.79
CA LEU A 68 5.81 0.95 13.66
C LEU A 68 5.17 -0.30 13.05
N TRP A 69 3.95 -0.66 13.47
CA TRP A 69 3.20 -1.76 12.85
C TRP A 69 3.03 -1.57 11.35
N VAL A 70 2.60 -0.37 10.91
CA VAL A 70 2.42 -0.08 9.49
C VAL A 70 3.77 -0.09 8.76
N ASN A 71 4.75 0.69 9.22
CA ASN A 71 6.00 0.90 8.49
C ASN A 71 6.97 -0.30 8.53
N MET A 72 6.92 -1.11 9.58
CA MET A 72 7.88 -2.21 9.77
C MET A 72 7.31 -3.56 9.37
N ILE A 73 6.01 -3.80 9.59
CA ILE A 73 5.43 -5.15 9.37
C ILE A 73 4.55 -5.14 8.13
N MET A 74 3.56 -4.25 8.05
CA MET A 74 2.69 -4.21 6.88
C MET A 74 3.46 -3.86 5.61
N ASP A 75 4.31 -2.84 5.67
CA ASP A 75 5.09 -2.41 4.53
C ASP A 75 6.11 -3.45 4.06
N THR A 76 6.75 -4.19 4.99
CA THR A 76 7.70 -5.25 4.61
C THR A 76 6.99 -6.47 4.02
N LEU A 77 5.82 -6.84 4.55
CA LEU A 77 4.99 -7.90 3.98
C LEU A 77 4.47 -7.48 2.60
N GLY A 78 3.98 -6.25 2.44
CA GLY A 78 3.53 -5.73 1.15
C GLY A 78 4.67 -5.59 0.13
N ALA A 79 5.88 -5.24 0.59
CA ALA A 79 7.08 -5.25 -0.24
C ALA A 79 7.37 -6.64 -0.79
N LEU A 80 7.29 -7.67 0.06
CA LEU A 80 7.47 -9.06 -0.37
C LEU A 80 6.39 -9.48 -1.38
N ALA A 81 5.14 -9.10 -1.15
CA ALA A 81 4.01 -9.42 -2.02
C ALA A 81 4.16 -8.78 -3.42
N LEU A 82 4.57 -7.51 -3.49
CA LEU A 82 4.76 -6.78 -4.74
C LEU A 82 6.07 -7.15 -5.46
N ALA A 83 7.12 -7.53 -4.71
CA ALA A 83 8.40 -7.93 -5.28
C ALA A 83 8.34 -9.30 -5.98
N THR A 84 7.50 -10.21 -5.49
CA THR A 84 7.40 -11.61 -5.94
C THR A 84 6.45 -11.84 -7.12
N GLU A 85 5.95 -10.78 -7.75
CA GLU A 85 5.04 -10.94 -8.88
C GLU A 85 5.73 -11.55 -10.13
N PRO A 86 5.11 -12.56 -10.75
CA PRO A 86 5.68 -13.21 -11.93
C PRO A 86 5.65 -12.30 -13.18
N PRO A 87 6.57 -12.52 -14.13
CA PRO A 87 6.72 -11.66 -15.30
C PRO A 87 5.56 -11.85 -16.30
N ASN A 88 4.86 -10.76 -16.61
CA ASN A 88 3.80 -10.73 -17.62
C ASN A 88 4.37 -10.58 -19.05
N ASP A 89 3.76 -11.20 -20.06
CA ASP A 89 4.16 -11.08 -21.47
C ASP A 89 3.96 -9.67 -22.03
N ASP A 90 3.03 -8.89 -21.46
CA ASP A 90 2.84 -7.48 -21.83
C ASP A 90 4.07 -6.61 -21.52
N LEU A 91 4.98 -7.05 -20.65
CA LEU A 91 6.21 -6.35 -20.30
C LEU A 91 7.17 -6.20 -21.49
N MET A 92 7.12 -7.15 -22.43
CA MET A 92 8.00 -7.13 -23.61
C MET A 92 7.51 -6.17 -24.69
N LYS A 93 6.23 -5.78 -24.68
CA LYS A 93 5.64 -4.81 -25.61
C LYS A 93 6.01 -3.36 -25.28
N ARG A 94 6.50 -3.10 -24.07
CA ARG A 94 6.93 -1.77 -23.64
C ARG A 94 8.35 -1.46 -24.09
N SER A 95 8.58 -0.19 -24.45
CA SER A 95 9.91 0.33 -24.74
C SER A 95 10.84 0.16 -23.53
N PRO A 96 12.13 -0.15 -23.76
CA PRO A 96 13.09 -0.29 -22.66
C PRO A 96 13.24 1.02 -21.89
N VAL A 97 13.41 0.90 -20.56
CA VAL A 97 13.64 2.04 -19.69
C VAL A 97 15.02 2.62 -19.99
N GLY A 98 15.08 3.89 -20.39
CA GLY A 98 16.35 4.57 -20.68
C GLY A 98 17.14 4.87 -19.41
N ARG A 99 18.48 4.82 -19.50
CA ARG A 99 19.41 5.10 -18.37
C ARG A 99 19.26 6.51 -17.75
N LYS A 100 18.63 7.45 -18.47
CA LYS A 100 18.40 8.84 -18.04
C LYS A 100 16.94 9.12 -17.62
N GLY A 101 16.07 8.11 -17.62
CA GLY A 101 14.68 8.27 -17.20
C GLY A 101 14.59 8.43 -15.69
N ASN A 102 13.66 9.26 -15.22
CA ASN A 102 13.36 9.37 -13.79
C ASN A 102 12.84 8.01 -13.27
N PHE A 103 13.39 7.54 -12.16
CA PHE A 103 12.96 6.28 -11.53
C PHE A 103 11.48 6.34 -11.11
N ILE A 104 11.05 7.48 -10.58
CA ILE A 104 9.64 7.78 -10.29
C ILE A 104 9.05 8.46 -11.53
N SER A 105 8.16 7.74 -12.23
CA SER A 105 7.48 8.26 -13.41
C SER A 105 6.39 9.27 -13.04
N ASN A 106 5.96 10.10 -13.98
CA ASN A 106 4.83 11.02 -13.78
C ASN A 106 3.53 10.26 -13.45
N VAL A 107 3.38 9.04 -13.99
CA VAL A 107 2.28 8.12 -13.67
C VAL A 107 2.31 7.72 -12.19
N MET A 108 3.48 7.38 -11.65
CA MET A 108 3.65 7.08 -10.23
C MET A 108 3.32 8.29 -9.38
N TRP A 109 3.82 9.48 -9.73
CA TRP A 109 3.51 10.72 -9.00
C TRP A 109 2.02 11.03 -8.97
N ARG A 110 1.31 10.90 -10.10
CA ARG A 110 -0.15 11.06 -10.14
C ARG A 110 -0.85 10.09 -9.19
N ASN A 111 -0.45 8.81 -9.22
CA ASN A 111 -1.05 7.79 -8.36
C ASN A 111 -0.78 8.08 -6.87
N ILE A 112 0.47 8.42 -6.52
CA ILE A 112 0.90 8.76 -5.16
C ILE A 112 0.13 9.96 -4.66
N LEU A 113 0.16 11.10 -5.37
CA LEU A 113 -0.50 12.33 -4.93
C LEU A 113 -2.03 12.16 -4.82
N GLY A 114 -2.64 11.46 -5.77
CA GLY A 114 -4.08 11.23 -5.77
C GLY A 114 -4.54 10.32 -4.63
N GLN A 115 -3.81 9.23 -4.35
CA GLN A 115 -4.08 8.38 -3.19
C GLN A 115 -3.79 9.11 -1.88
N SER A 116 -2.69 9.85 -1.81
CA SER A 116 -2.33 10.59 -0.61
C SER A 116 -3.36 11.65 -0.24
N LEU A 117 -3.87 12.39 -1.23
CA LEU A 117 -4.92 13.38 -1.03
C LEU A 117 -6.23 12.76 -0.55
N TYR A 118 -6.60 11.61 -1.13
CA TYR A 118 -7.78 10.85 -0.72
C TYR A 118 -7.66 10.40 0.74
N GLN A 119 -6.59 9.70 1.10
CA GLN A 119 -6.39 9.18 2.45
C GLN A 119 -6.29 10.31 3.47
N PHE A 120 -5.60 11.41 3.13
CA PHE A 120 -5.55 12.61 3.97
C PHE A 120 -6.95 13.17 4.23
N THR A 121 -7.78 13.32 3.19
CA THR A 121 -9.14 13.88 3.32
C THR A 121 -10.03 12.97 4.18
N VAL A 122 -9.94 11.66 3.99
CA VAL A 122 -10.66 10.67 4.80
C VAL A 122 -10.27 10.77 6.27
N ILE A 123 -8.97 10.78 6.57
CA ILE A 123 -8.49 10.78 7.95
C ILE A 123 -8.76 12.13 8.61
N TRP A 124 -8.58 13.23 7.89
CA TRP A 124 -8.91 14.56 8.38
C TRP A 124 -10.42 14.69 8.67
N PHE A 125 -11.27 14.15 7.80
CA PHE A 125 -12.71 14.09 8.04
C PHE A 125 -13.05 13.27 9.29
N LEU A 126 -12.39 12.13 9.50
CA LEU A 126 -12.55 11.33 10.71
C LEU A 126 -12.06 12.06 11.96
N GLN A 127 -10.93 12.74 11.91
CA GLN A 127 -10.45 13.55 13.05
C GLN A 127 -11.41 14.69 13.39
N SER A 128 -11.94 15.38 12.39
CA SER A 128 -12.78 16.56 12.61
C SER A 128 -14.21 16.21 13.00
N LYS A 129 -14.82 15.21 12.36
CA LYS A 129 -16.25 14.87 12.52
C LYS A 129 -16.53 13.47 13.06
N GLY A 130 -15.51 12.63 13.23
CA GLY A 130 -15.69 11.24 13.67
C GLY A 130 -16.41 11.12 15.01
N LYS A 131 -16.12 12.01 15.98
CA LYS A 131 -16.82 12.01 17.28
C LYS A 131 -18.32 12.21 17.14
N SER A 132 -18.74 13.15 16.28
CA SER A 132 -20.15 13.47 16.05
C SER A 132 -20.86 12.38 15.22
N ILE A 133 -20.19 11.82 14.22
CA ILE A 133 -20.75 10.78 13.34
C ILE A 133 -21.02 9.48 14.08
N PHE A 134 -20.11 9.09 14.99
CA PHE A 134 -20.24 7.88 15.77
C PHE A 134 -20.88 8.10 17.15
N SER A 135 -21.42 9.31 17.40
CA SER A 135 -22.04 9.71 18.68
C SER A 135 -21.21 9.29 19.90
N LEU A 136 -19.91 9.58 19.85
CA LEU A 136 -18.96 9.19 20.88
C LEU A 136 -18.98 10.21 22.03
N ASP A 137 -19.93 10.05 22.95
CA ASP A 137 -20.04 10.86 24.17
C ASP A 137 -19.53 10.05 25.37
N GLY A 138 -18.24 10.21 25.72
CA GLY A 138 -17.66 9.55 26.88
C GLY A 138 -16.15 9.77 27.06
N PRO A 139 -15.58 9.45 28.23
CA PRO A 139 -14.15 9.68 28.54
C PRO A 139 -13.19 8.85 27.66
N ASN A 140 -13.67 7.76 27.05
CA ASN A 140 -12.89 6.93 26.12
C ASN A 140 -13.09 7.32 24.64
N SER A 141 -13.78 8.42 24.34
CA SER A 141 -14.10 8.82 22.95
C SER A 141 -12.85 8.99 22.08
N ASP A 142 -11.77 9.52 22.65
CA ASP A 142 -10.51 9.76 21.93
C ASP A 142 -9.79 8.47 21.57
N LEU A 143 -9.79 7.49 22.49
CA LEU A 143 -9.19 6.18 22.28
C LEU A 143 -9.92 5.39 21.18
N VAL A 144 -11.26 5.43 21.20
CA VAL A 144 -12.10 4.80 20.16
C VAL A 144 -11.87 5.47 18.81
N LEU A 145 -11.82 6.80 18.77
CA LEU A 145 -11.58 7.56 17.54
C LEU A 145 -10.19 7.25 16.95
N ASN A 146 -9.14 7.25 17.77
CA ASN A 146 -7.79 6.91 17.33
C ASN A 146 -7.71 5.47 16.81
N THR A 147 -8.40 4.53 17.46
CA THR A 147 -8.49 3.15 16.97
C THR A 147 -9.20 3.07 15.62
N LEU A 148 -10.27 3.85 15.43
CA LEU A 148 -11.00 3.90 14.17
C LEU A 148 -10.17 4.53 13.06
N ILE A 149 -9.42 5.60 13.35
CA ILE A 149 -8.47 6.22 12.41
C ILE A 149 -7.38 5.22 12.03
N PHE A 150 -6.77 4.55 13.02
CA PHE A 150 -5.76 3.53 12.79
C PHE A 150 -6.29 2.40 11.91
N ASN A 151 -7.45 1.82 12.24
CA ASN A 151 -8.02 0.72 11.48
C ASN A 151 -8.39 1.14 10.06
N THR A 152 -8.98 2.33 9.89
CA THR A 152 -9.27 2.89 8.56
C THR A 152 -8.00 3.09 7.75
N PHE A 153 -6.93 3.61 8.37
CA PHE A 153 -5.64 3.81 7.71
C PHE A 153 -5.03 2.48 7.24
N VAL A 154 -5.06 1.44 8.07
CA VAL A 154 -4.60 0.10 7.69
C VAL A 154 -5.38 -0.45 6.50
N PHE A 155 -6.72 -0.39 6.51
CA PHE A 155 -7.51 -0.85 5.37
C PHE A 155 -7.23 -0.04 4.10
N CYS A 156 -7.10 1.29 4.22
CA CYS A 156 -6.66 2.12 3.10
C CYS A 156 -5.33 1.65 2.52
N GLN A 157 -4.36 1.21 3.35
CA GLN A 157 -3.11 0.66 2.85
C GLN A 157 -3.29 -0.69 2.17
N VAL A 158 -4.08 -1.61 2.73
CA VAL A 158 -4.36 -2.90 2.08
C VAL A 158 -4.96 -2.70 0.68
N PHE A 159 -5.91 -1.78 0.53
CA PHE A 159 -6.48 -1.48 -0.80
C PHE A 159 -5.51 -0.70 -1.70
N ASN A 160 -4.65 0.14 -1.13
CA ASN A 160 -3.60 0.83 -1.89
C ASN A 160 -2.49 -0.13 -2.38
N GLU A 161 -2.19 -1.18 -1.62
CA GLU A 161 -1.28 -2.27 -2.00
C GLU A 161 -1.82 -2.98 -3.24
N ILE A 162 -3.10 -3.37 -3.19
CA ILE A 162 -3.81 -3.92 -4.35
C ILE A 162 -3.71 -2.95 -5.52
N ASN A 163 -4.05 -1.68 -5.33
CA ASN A 163 -3.99 -0.66 -6.39
C ASN A 163 -2.59 -0.48 -7.01
N SER A 164 -1.53 -0.57 -6.20
CA SER A 164 -0.13 -0.37 -6.60
C SER A 164 0.43 -1.52 -7.43
N ARG A 165 -0.25 -2.67 -7.42
CA ARG A 165 0.03 -3.84 -8.27
C ARG A 165 0.02 -3.51 -9.76
N GLU A 166 -0.78 -2.55 -10.20
CA GLU A 166 -0.86 -2.12 -11.61
C GLU A 166 -0.77 -0.60 -11.70
N MET A 167 0.36 -0.05 -12.14
CA MET A 167 0.57 1.41 -12.14
C MET A 167 -0.30 2.16 -13.17
N GLU A 168 -0.59 1.55 -14.33
CA GLU A 168 -1.32 2.19 -15.43
C GLU A 168 -2.70 1.57 -15.69
N LYS A 169 -2.82 0.25 -15.52
CA LYS A 169 -4.05 -0.47 -15.85
C LYS A 169 -5.10 -0.27 -14.75
N VAL A 170 -6.34 -0.06 -15.19
CA VAL A 170 -7.51 0.07 -14.31
C VAL A 170 -7.93 -1.30 -13.73
N ASN A 171 -7.67 -2.38 -14.46
CA ASN A 171 -8.02 -3.74 -14.04
C ASN A 171 -7.01 -4.33 -13.05
N VAL A 172 -7.06 -3.85 -11.81
CA VAL A 172 -6.14 -4.26 -10.73
C VAL A 172 -6.40 -5.69 -10.24
N PHE A 173 -7.65 -6.15 -10.32
CA PHE A 173 -8.07 -7.47 -9.85
C PHE A 173 -7.64 -8.64 -10.74
N LYS A 174 -7.19 -8.36 -11.97
CA LYS A 174 -6.87 -9.42 -12.94
C LYS A 174 -5.62 -10.17 -12.48
N GLY A 175 -5.76 -11.47 -12.19
CA GLY A 175 -4.66 -12.35 -11.81
C GLY A 175 -4.14 -12.15 -10.39
N ILE A 176 -4.92 -11.56 -9.48
CA ILE A 176 -4.54 -11.46 -8.05
C ILE A 176 -4.39 -12.86 -7.44
N LEU A 177 -5.30 -13.78 -7.79
CA LEU A 177 -5.32 -15.13 -7.26
C LEU A 177 -4.19 -16.02 -7.80
N ASP A 178 -3.53 -15.61 -8.88
CA ASP A 178 -2.42 -16.36 -9.46
C ASP A 178 -1.13 -16.20 -8.63
N ASN A 179 -1.04 -15.15 -7.80
CA ASN A 179 0.07 -14.95 -6.88
C ASN A 179 -0.32 -15.34 -5.46
N TYR A 180 -0.04 -16.59 -5.09
CA TYR A 180 -0.31 -17.12 -3.75
C TYR A 180 0.41 -16.36 -2.63
N VAL A 181 1.59 -15.79 -2.90
CA VAL A 181 2.34 -14.98 -1.93
C VAL A 181 1.56 -13.69 -1.63
N PHE A 182 1.04 -13.04 -2.66
CA PHE A 182 0.25 -11.82 -2.52
C PHE A 182 -1.05 -12.06 -1.74
N VAL A 183 -1.78 -13.13 -2.08
CA VAL A 183 -3.01 -13.51 -1.33
C VAL A 183 -2.69 -13.88 0.11
N GLY A 184 -1.59 -14.62 0.34
CA GLY A 184 -1.13 -14.99 1.67
C GLY A 184 -0.78 -13.78 2.54
N VAL A 185 -0.07 -12.79 1.97
CA VAL A 185 0.28 -11.54 2.66
C VAL A 185 -0.96 -10.73 3.02
N ILE A 186 -1.88 -10.47 2.09
CA ILE A 186 -3.11 -9.71 2.39
C ILE A 186 -3.93 -10.42 3.48
N SER A 187 -4.08 -11.74 3.37
CA SER A 187 -4.82 -12.53 4.35
C SER A 187 -4.17 -12.46 5.74
N ALA A 188 -2.84 -12.56 5.79
CA ALA A 188 -2.08 -12.44 7.03
C ALA A 188 -2.20 -11.02 7.62
N THR A 189 -2.13 -9.96 6.81
CA THR A 189 -2.27 -8.58 7.27
C THR A 189 -3.65 -8.33 7.88
N ILE A 190 -4.73 -8.80 7.24
CA ILE A 190 -6.09 -8.66 7.78
C ILE A 190 -6.24 -9.46 9.08
N PHE A 191 -5.70 -10.68 9.12
CA PHE A 191 -5.74 -11.53 10.32
C PHE A 191 -5.01 -10.89 11.51
N PHE A 192 -3.78 -10.42 11.31
CA PHE A 192 -3.03 -9.73 12.36
C PHE A 192 -3.67 -8.40 12.76
N GLN A 193 -4.30 -7.68 11.82
CA GLN A 193 -5.03 -6.46 12.13
C GLN A 193 -6.21 -6.73 13.08
N ILE A 194 -6.96 -7.81 12.86
CA ILE A 194 -8.04 -8.23 13.78
C ILE A 194 -7.47 -8.56 15.16
N ILE A 195 -6.34 -9.28 15.21
CA ILE A 195 -5.67 -9.60 16.49
C ILE A 195 -5.26 -8.34 17.24
N ILE A 196 -4.66 -7.38 16.54
CA ILE A 196 -4.16 -6.15 17.15
C ILE A 196 -5.30 -5.30 17.73
N VAL A 197 -6.39 -5.17 16.98
CA VAL A 197 -7.54 -4.33 17.37
C VAL A 197 -8.36 -4.97 18.48
N GLU A 198 -8.63 -6.29 18.41
CA GLU A 198 -9.53 -6.97 19.37
C GLU A 198 -8.81 -7.47 20.62
N TYR A 199 -7.56 -7.94 20.50
CA TYR A 199 -6.88 -8.67 21.59
C TYR A 199 -5.64 -7.96 22.17
N LEU A 200 -4.97 -7.08 21.43
CA LEU A 200 -3.74 -6.38 21.88
C LEU A 200 -3.99 -4.91 22.25
N GLY A 201 -5.19 -4.57 22.71
CA GLY A 201 -5.58 -3.20 23.06
C GLY A 201 -4.62 -2.46 24.02
N THR A 202 -4.11 -3.18 25.03
CA THR A 202 -3.17 -2.64 26.03
C THR A 202 -1.78 -2.33 25.46
N PHE A 203 -1.34 -3.06 24.43
CA PHE A 203 -0.04 -2.84 23.78
C PHE A 203 -0.13 -1.80 22.66
N ALA A 204 -1.19 -1.84 21.86
CA ALA A 204 -1.37 -0.98 20.69
C ALA A 204 -2.14 0.33 20.99
N ASN A 205 -2.57 0.55 22.25
CA ASN A 205 -3.49 1.62 22.65
C ASN A 205 -4.74 1.64 21.76
N THR A 206 -5.37 0.48 21.59
CA THR A 206 -6.58 0.29 20.79
C THR A 206 -7.74 -0.21 21.66
N THR A 207 -8.97 0.04 21.21
CA THR A 207 -10.18 -0.55 21.79
C THR A 207 -10.85 -1.48 20.80
N PRO A 208 -11.44 -2.60 21.26
CA PRO A 208 -12.32 -3.44 20.44
C PRO A 208 -13.33 -2.59 19.68
N LEU A 209 -13.41 -2.79 18.36
CA LEU A 209 -14.32 -2.03 17.49
C LEU A 209 -15.61 -2.81 17.30
N THR A 210 -16.72 -2.09 17.21
CA THR A 210 -18.00 -2.71 16.85
C THR A 210 -17.99 -3.19 15.40
N LEU A 211 -18.81 -4.19 15.06
CA LEU A 211 -18.94 -4.68 13.67
C LEU A 211 -19.30 -3.56 12.68
N VAL A 212 -20.09 -2.57 13.11
CA VAL A 212 -20.45 -1.40 12.30
C VAL A 212 -19.23 -0.53 11.98
N GLN A 213 -18.36 -0.30 12.97
CA GLN A 213 -17.12 0.46 12.79
C GLN A 213 -16.13 -0.30 11.89
N TRP A 214 -16.01 -1.63 12.06
CA TRP A 214 -15.23 -2.48 11.16
C TRP A 214 -15.70 -2.38 9.71
N PHE A 215 -17.02 -2.51 9.49
CA PHE A 215 -17.58 -2.40 8.15
C PHE A 215 -17.37 -1.00 7.57
N PHE A 216 -17.49 0.05 8.38
CA PHE A 216 -17.18 1.41 7.95
C PHE A 216 -15.72 1.55 7.52
N CYS A 217 -14.75 1.08 8.31
CA CYS A 217 -13.33 1.13 7.95
C CYS A 217 -13.05 0.38 6.65
N LEU A 218 -13.62 -0.81 6.48
CA LEU A 218 -13.50 -1.61 5.26
C LEU A 218 -14.12 -0.89 4.05
N PHE A 219 -15.31 -0.32 4.22
CA PHE A 219 -16.03 0.40 3.17
C PHE A 219 -15.26 1.65 2.71
N VAL A 220 -14.75 2.42 3.66
CA VAL A 220 -13.91 3.59 3.37
C VAL A 220 -12.64 3.16 2.65
N GLY A 221 -11.93 2.13 3.12
CA GLY A 221 -10.77 1.60 2.40
C GLY A 221 -11.13 1.18 0.96
N PHE A 222 -12.26 0.49 0.78
CA PHE A 222 -12.73 0.03 -0.52
C PHE A 222 -13.02 1.20 -1.48
N LEU A 223 -13.55 2.33 -0.99
CA LEU A 223 -13.77 3.55 -1.79
C LEU A 223 -12.48 4.16 -2.35
N GLY A 224 -11.32 3.84 -1.78
CA GLY A 224 -10.02 4.24 -2.33
C GLY A 224 -9.74 3.63 -3.71
N MET A 225 -10.27 2.43 -3.99
CA MET A 225 -10.07 1.72 -5.26
C MET A 225 -10.76 2.36 -6.48
N PRO A 226 -12.07 2.71 -6.45
CA PRO A 226 -12.70 3.40 -7.58
C PRO A 226 -12.08 4.78 -7.82
N ILE A 227 -11.66 5.48 -6.76
CA ILE A 227 -10.94 6.75 -6.87
C ILE A 227 -9.59 6.54 -7.56
N ALA A 228 -8.84 5.50 -7.18
CA ALA A 228 -7.62 5.11 -7.88
C ALA A 228 -7.86 4.81 -9.36
N ALA A 229 -8.92 4.07 -9.67
CA ALA A 229 -9.30 3.74 -11.04
C ALA A 229 -9.63 4.99 -11.87
N GLN A 230 -10.29 5.98 -11.27
CA GLN A 230 -10.54 7.29 -11.91
C GLN A 230 -9.25 8.09 -12.12
N LEU A 231 -8.37 8.15 -11.11
CA LEU A 231 -7.07 8.81 -11.22
C LEU A 231 -6.24 8.22 -12.37
N LYS A 232 -6.28 6.89 -12.55
CA LYS A 232 -5.56 6.22 -13.64
C LYS A 232 -6.04 6.61 -15.05
N LYS A 233 -7.27 7.12 -15.20
CA LYS A 233 -7.82 7.57 -16.48
C LYS A 233 -7.35 8.97 -16.89
N ILE A 234 -6.79 9.75 -15.97
CA ILE A 234 -6.32 11.12 -16.26
C ILE A 234 -4.98 11.03 -16.99
N PRO A 235 -4.84 11.48 -18.25
CA PRO A 235 -3.57 11.43 -18.97
C PRO A 235 -2.52 12.35 -18.31
N VAL A 236 -1.25 11.92 -18.32
CA VAL A 236 -0.09 12.66 -17.78
C VAL A 236 1.04 12.64 -18.79
#